data_AF-A0A2K1PAJ6-F1
#
_entry.id   AF-A0A2K1PAJ6-F1
#
_cell.length_a   1.000
_cell.length_b   1.000
_cell.length_c   1.000
_cell.angle_alpha   90.00
_cell.angle_beta   90.00
_cell.angle_gamma   90.00
#
_symmetry.space_group_name_H-M   'P 1'
#
loop_
_entity.id
_entity.type
_entity.pdbx_description
1 polymer ?
#
loop_
_entity_poly.entity_id
_entity_poly.type
_entity_poly.pdbx_seq_one_letter_code
_entity_poly.pdbx_strand_id
1 'polypeptide(L)'
;MPLKKYCLTILTMLILSFTFGSIYDIIKEDDQIVGKFFHTLTDIENTELDPNYMVGYLLNLNEIDPEFCYLALGAVRNFSLIQDFSRELGYYLKNLGIDFVVFGNLMVLEEDSDDPLKYIGNSPYLISEVLYRMIRGLETSGITPVIIITSKDDRNATQSLLQKSGSFYTYSDQIKNVDLFFDGSKLYLQKNNLFLLPWNYGKGSLEETIQEVFNNSIILTGWRDEGENLLYRKINTTDLKSVTYFSKSVEESARKVFSGELQPTGNKNW
;
A
#
# COMPACT_ATOMS: atom_id res chain seq x y z
N MET A 1 23.25 -26.10 -38.25
CA MET A 1 22.52 -24.89 -37.78
C MET A 1 21.15 -25.14 -37.08
N PRO A 2 20.87 -26.22 -36.31
CA PRO A 2 19.59 -26.33 -35.58
C PRO A 2 19.64 -25.74 -34.15
N LEU A 3 20.80 -25.76 -33.49
CA LEU A 3 20.94 -25.44 -32.05
C LEU A 3 20.47 -24.02 -31.68
N LYS A 4 20.70 -23.02 -32.54
CA LYS A 4 20.27 -21.64 -32.29
C LYS A 4 18.75 -21.46 -32.30
N LYS A 5 18.01 -22.25 -33.10
CA LYS A 5 16.54 -22.20 -33.12
C LYS A 5 15.94 -22.85 -31.87
N TYR A 6 16.49 -23.98 -31.43
CA TYR A 6 16.04 -24.65 -30.20
C TYR A 6 16.30 -23.82 -28.95
N CYS A 7 17.45 -23.13 -28.88
CA CYS A 7 17.76 -22.25 -27.76
C CYS A 7 16.80 -21.06 -27.68
N LEU A 8 16.41 -20.47 -28.82
CA LEU A 8 15.43 -19.38 -28.86
C LEU A 8 14.03 -19.83 -28.45
N THR A 9 13.57 -21.01 -28.89
CA THR A 9 12.27 -21.57 -28.45
C THR A 9 12.25 -22.00 -26.99
N ILE A 10 13.37 -22.49 -26.47
CA ILE A 10 13.50 -22.81 -25.04
C ILE A 10 13.51 -21.52 -24.23
N LEU A 11 14.19 -20.47 -24.71
CA LEU A 11 14.21 -19.15 -24.06
C LEU A 11 12.82 -18.49 -24.07
N THR A 12 12.09 -18.53 -25.19
CA THR A 12 10.72 -18.00 -25.24
C THR A 12 9.74 -18.83 -24.43
N MET A 13 9.88 -20.17 -24.41
CA MET A 13 9.08 -20.99 -23.50
C MET A 13 9.42 -20.73 -22.03
N LEU A 14 10.70 -20.51 -21.68
CA LEU A 14 11.12 -20.15 -20.33
C LEU A 14 10.56 -18.79 -19.91
N ILE A 15 10.63 -17.78 -20.78
CA ILE A 15 10.04 -16.45 -20.56
C ILE A 15 8.51 -16.55 -20.38
N LEU A 16 7.84 -17.43 -21.15
CA LEU A 16 6.40 -17.69 -21.02
C LEU A 16 6.05 -18.52 -19.76
N SER A 17 6.90 -19.43 -19.32
CA SER A 17 6.68 -20.21 -18.09
C SER A 17 7.06 -19.47 -16.80
N PHE A 18 7.67 -18.29 -16.92
CA PHE A 18 7.96 -17.38 -15.80
C PHE A 18 6.97 -16.21 -15.69
N THR A 19 5.82 -16.27 -16.39
CA THR A 19 4.68 -15.49 -15.93
C THR A 19 4.21 -16.13 -14.62
N PHE A 20 4.81 -15.71 -13.50
CA PHE A 20 4.18 -15.89 -12.21
C PHE A 20 2.73 -15.44 -12.39
N GLY A 21 1.79 -16.36 -12.19
CA GLY A 21 0.38 -16.01 -12.26
C GLY A 21 0.16 -14.83 -11.33
N SER A 22 -0.45 -13.78 -11.83
CA SER A 22 -0.79 -12.58 -11.06
C SER A 22 -2.28 -12.53 -10.75
N ILE A 23 -3.01 -13.57 -11.17
CA ILE A 23 -4.43 -13.80 -10.99
C ILE A 23 -4.59 -15.16 -10.32
N TYR A 24 -5.32 -15.18 -9.21
CA TYR A 24 -5.50 -16.37 -8.37
C TYR A 24 -6.98 -16.60 -8.08
N ASP A 25 -7.37 -17.85 -7.89
CA ASP A 25 -8.75 -18.19 -7.51
C ASP A 25 -8.98 -17.89 -6.02
N ILE A 26 -10.14 -17.31 -5.71
CA ILE A 26 -10.65 -17.20 -4.35
C ILE A 26 -11.54 -18.41 -4.08
N ILE A 27 -11.17 -19.20 -3.07
CA ILE A 27 -11.80 -20.47 -2.73
C ILE A 27 -12.45 -20.43 -1.34
N LYS A 28 -13.66 -20.98 -1.24
CA LYS A 28 -14.33 -21.27 0.04
C LYS A 28 -14.06 -22.70 0.54
N GLU A 29 -14.46 -23.00 1.77
CA GLU A 29 -14.26 -24.32 2.42
C GLU A 29 -14.72 -25.53 1.56
N ASP A 30 -15.74 -25.37 0.71
CA ASP A 30 -16.27 -26.42 -0.17
C ASP A 30 -15.53 -26.54 -1.51
N ASP A 31 -14.31 -26.01 -1.63
CA ASP A 31 -13.53 -25.89 -2.87
C ASP A 31 -14.23 -25.10 -4.00
N GLN A 32 -15.28 -24.35 -3.67
CA GLN A 32 -15.99 -23.51 -4.62
C GLN A 32 -15.19 -22.24 -4.93
N ILE A 33 -14.96 -21.99 -6.23
CA ILE A 33 -14.42 -20.71 -6.72
C ILE A 33 -15.52 -19.66 -6.61
N VAL A 34 -15.25 -18.61 -5.85
CA VAL A 34 -16.19 -17.50 -5.59
C VAL A 34 -15.68 -16.15 -6.11
N GLY A 35 -14.45 -16.11 -6.62
CA GLY A 35 -13.84 -14.86 -7.03
C GLY A 35 -12.44 -15.00 -7.59
N LYS A 36 -11.85 -13.85 -7.89
CA LYS A 36 -10.47 -13.71 -8.39
C LYS A 36 -9.70 -12.72 -7.53
N PHE A 37 -8.46 -13.07 -7.22
CA PHE A 37 -7.53 -12.24 -6.47
C PHE A 37 -6.36 -11.84 -7.37
N PHE A 38 -6.10 -10.54 -7.43
CA PHE A 38 -5.14 -9.95 -8.35
C PHE A 38 -3.97 -9.34 -7.58
N HIS A 39 -2.76 -9.51 -8.12
CA HIS A 39 -1.55 -8.88 -7.60
C HIS A 39 -1.12 -7.63 -8.40
N THR A 40 -1.75 -7.36 -9.55
CA THR A 40 -1.49 -6.17 -10.36
C THR A 40 -2.80 -5.57 -10.85
N LEU A 41 -2.83 -4.25 -11.08
CA LEU A 41 -3.97 -3.57 -11.70
C LEU A 41 -4.08 -3.87 -13.19
N THR A 42 -2.94 -4.01 -13.87
CA THR A 42 -2.91 -4.29 -15.31
C THR A 42 -3.67 -5.57 -15.64
N ASP A 43 -3.58 -6.60 -14.80
CA ASP A 43 -4.33 -7.84 -15.02
C ASP A 43 -5.83 -7.68 -14.80
N ILE A 44 -6.25 -6.81 -13.87
CA ILE A 44 -7.67 -6.51 -13.64
C ILE A 44 -8.26 -5.84 -14.88
N GLU A 45 -7.58 -4.83 -15.41
CA GLU A 45 -8.04 -4.05 -16.58
C GLU A 45 -8.15 -4.89 -17.86
N ASN A 46 -7.33 -5.94 -17.97
CA ASN A 46 -7.26 -6.80 -19.15
C ASN A 46 -8.06 -8.11 -19.03
N THR A 47 -8.71 -8.37 -17.89
CA THR A 47 -9.45 -9.61 -17.64
C THR A 47 -10.95 -9.37 -17.73
N GLU A 48 -11.65 -10.14 -18.57
CA GLU A 48 -13.11 -10.23 -18.51
C GLU A 48 -13.53 -11.02 -17.27
N LEU A 49 -14.15 -10.33 -16.31
CA LEU A 49 -14.59 -10.87 -15.03
C LEU A 49 -16.07 -11.28 -15.07
N ASP A 50 -16.39 -12.43 -14.47
CA ASP A 50 -17.79 -12.81 -14.20
C ASP A 50 -18.39 -11.79 -13.21
N PRO A 51 -19.53 -11.14 -13.51
CA PRO A 51 -20.17 -10.19 -12.61
C PRO A 51 -20.54 -10.75 -11.23
N ASN A 52 -20.61 -12.07 -11.09
CA ASN A 52 -20.90 -12.74 -9.81
C ASN A 52 -19.64 -13.06 -9.01
N TYR A 53 -18.45 -12.84 -9.57
CA TYR A 53 -17.19 -13.07 -8.88
C TYR A 53 -16.86 -11.90 -7.98
N MET A 54 -16.47 -12.24 -6.75
CA MET A 54 -15.79 -11.31 -5.87
C MET A 54 -14.41 -10.98 -6.42
N VAL A 55 -14.04 -9.71 -6.42
CA VAL A 55 -12.74 -9.26 -6.94
C VAL A 55 -11.89 -8.70 -5.81
N GLY A 56 -10.74 -9.32 -5.57
CA GLY A 56 -9.75 -8.86 -4.60
C GLY A 56 -8.49 -8.32 -5.26
N TYR A 57 -7.88 -7.32 -4.66
CA TYR A 57 -6.62 -6.75 -5.12
C TYR A 57 -5.61 -6.62 -3.97
N LEU A 58 -4.37 -7.09 -4.19
CA LEU A 58 -3.23 -6.82 -3.32
C LEU A 58 -2.66 -5.43 -3.67
N LEU A 59 -2.94 -4.44 -2.83
CA LEU A 59 -2.60 -3.04 -3.11
C LEU A 59 -1.09 -2.84 -3.26
N ASN A 60 -0.70 -2.42 -4.45
CA ASN A 60 0.61 -1.87 -4.73
C ASN A 60 0.49 -0.37 -5.00
N LEU A 61 0.96 0.47 -4.06
CA LEU A 61 0.90 1.92 -4.20
C LEU A 61 1.69 2.44 -5.41
N ASN A 62 2.74 1.74 -5.85
CA ASN A 62 3.52 2.15 -7.02
C ASN A 62 2.76 2.01 -8.34
N GLU A 63 1.72 1.17 -8.40
CA GLU A 63 0.81 1.06 -9.56
C GLU A 63 -0.23 2.18 -9.58
N ILE A 64 -0.48 2.82 -8.44
CA ILE A 64 -1.34 4.01 -8.33
C ILE A 64 -0.55 5.25 -8.71
N ASP A 65 0.64 5.42 -8.12
CA ASP A 65 1.59 6.46 -8.47
C ASP A 65 3.03 5.95 -8.19
N PRO A 66 3.96 5.97 -9.17
CA PRO A 66 5.29 5.38 -9.03
C PRO A 66 6.19 5.98 -7.94
N GLU A 67 5.88 7.19 -7.47
CA GLU A 67 6.62 7.87 -6.40
C GLU A 67 6.00 7.62 -5.02
N PHE A 68 4.75 7.17 -4.97
CA PHE A 68 3.98 7.01 -3.74
C PHE A 68 4.41 5.80 -2.92
N CYS A 69 4.43 5.94 -1.60
CA CYS A 69 4.87 4.90 -0.68
C CYS A 69 4.25 5.06 0.72
N TYR A 70 4.30 3.99 1.53
CA TYR A 70 3.74 4.01 2.88
C TYR A 70 4.47 4.99 3.81
N LEU A 71 5.78 5.19 3.62
CA LEU A 71 6.54 6.11 4.44
C LEU A 71 6.08 7.57 4.25
N ALA A 72 5.67 7.93 3.03
CA ALA A 72 5.08 9.23 2.74
C ALA A 72 3.76 9.44 3.50
N LEU A 73 2.92 8.40 3.63
CA LEU A 73 1.69 8.48 4.41
C LEU A 73 1.96 8.70 5.89
N GLY A 74 2.97 8.05 6.46
CA GLY A 74 3.34 8.26 7.87
C GLY A 74 4.00 9.62 8.14
N ALA A 75 4.56 10.25 7.12
CA ALA A 75 5.11 11.60 7.22
C ALA A 75 4.03 12.68 7.32
N VAL A 76 2.81 12.40 6.86
CA VAL A 76 1.71 13.37 6.82
C VAL A 76 1.17 13.64 8.23
N ARG A 77 1.09 14.93 8.59
CA ARG A 77 0.54 15.38 9.89
C ARG A 77 -0.99 15.37 9.94
N ASN A 78 -1.62 15.48 8.78
CA ASN A 78 -3.07 15.58 8.64
C ASN A 78 -3.68 14.20 8.35
N PHE A 79 -4.14 13.51 9.40
CA PHE A 79 -4.79 12.21 9.27
C PHE A 79 -6.10 12.23 8.46
N SER A 80 -6.77 13.38 8.37
CA SER A 80 -7.95 13.54 7.50
C SER A 80 -7.56 13.43 6.02
N LEU A 81 -6.38 13.95 5.63
CA LEU A 81 -5.87 13.82 4.27
C LEU A 81 -5.61 12.37 3.89
N ILE A 82 -5.11 11.54 4.82
CA ILE A 82 -4.93 10.09 4.59
C ILE A 82 -6.27 9.40 4.35
N GLN A 83 -7.29 9.77 5.13
CA GLN A 83 -8.65 9.24 4.96
C GLN A 83 -9.26 9.68 3.62
N ASP A 84 -9.06 10.94 3.22
CA ASP A 84 -9.52 11.48 1.94
C ASP A 84 -8.82 10.78 0.77
N PHE A 85 -7.49 10.66 0.80
CA PHE A 85 -6.71 9.88 -0.16
C PHE A 85 -7.26 8.45 -0.27
N SER A 86 -7.50 7.78 0.86
CA SER A 86 -7.95 6.39 0.85
C SER A 86 -9.38 6.22 0.34
N ARG A 87 -10.24 7.22 0.53
CA ARG A 87 -11.56 7.29 -0.09
C ARG A 87 -11.44 7.44 -1.61
N GLU A 88 -10.63 8.37 -2.09
CA GLU A 88 -10.47 8.57 -3.54
C GLU A 88 -9.79 7.37 -4.22
N LEU A 89 -8.84 6.74 -3.52
CA LEU A 89 -8.23 5.48 -3.96
C LEU A 89 -9.28 4.38 -4.05
N GLY A 90 -10.07 4.18 -3.00
CA GLY A 90 -11.10 3.15 -3.02
C GLY A 90 -12.21 3.43 -4.04
N TYR A 91 -12.56 4.70 -4.30
CA TYR A 91 -13.49 5.09 -5.37
C TYR A 91 -12.94 4.69 -6.75
N TYR A 92 -11.66 4.98 -7.01
CA TYR A 92 -10.98 4.56 -8.23
C TYR A 92 -10.98 3.03 -8.37
N LEU A 93 -10.58 2.30 -7.32
CA LEU A 93 -10.53 0.84 -7.34
C LEU A 93 -11.93 0.20 -7.50
N LYS A 94 -12.95 0.79 -6.87
CA LYS A 94 -14.34 0.31 -6.99
C LYS A 94 -14.86 0.46 -8.41
N ASN A 95 -14.47 1.52 -9.12
CA ASN A 95 -14.81 1.71 -10.54
C ASN A 95 -14.12 0.67 -11.46
N LEU A 96 -13.03 0.04 -11.01
CA LEU A 96 -12.40 -1.11 -11.67
C LEU A 96 -13.06 -2.45 -11.32
N GLY A 97 -14.15 -2.43 -10.54
CA GLY A 97 -14.86 -3.64 -10.13
C GLY A 97 -14.25 -4.35 -8.92
N ILE A 98 -13.30 -3.73 -8.22
CA ILE A 98 -12.67 -4.32 -7.03
C ILE A 98 -13.64 -4.26 -5.85
N ASP A 99 -13.77 -5.36 -5.11
CA ASP A 99 -14.64 -5.48 -3.95
C ASP A 99 -13.91 -5.34 -2.62
N PHE A 100 -12.70 -5.91 -2.53
CA PHE A 100 -11.86 -5.82 -1.34
C PHE A 100 -10.40 -5.59 -1.70
N VAL A 101 -9.69 -4.96 -0.78
CA VAL A 101 -8.29 -4.60 -0.97
C VAL A 101 -7.48 -5.12 0.20
N VAL A 102 -6.44 -5.88 -0.11
CA VAL A 102 -5.42 -6.34 0.83
C VAL A 102 -4.30 -5.30 0.86
N PHE A 103 -4.01 -4.70 2.00
CA PHE A 103 -3.01 -3.63 2.09
C PHE A 103 -2.35 -3.49 3.46
N GLY A 104 -1.31 -2.66 3.47
CA GLY A 104 -0.63 -2.23 4.69
C GLY A 104 0.16 -3.34 5.35
N ASN A 105 0.81 -3.03 6.47
CA ASN A 105 1.36 -4.00 7.39
C ASN A 105 1.46 -3.34 8.77
N LEU A 106 1.54 -4.16 9.82
CA LEU A 106 1.63 -3.71 11.21
C LEU A 106 3.07 -3.75 11.74
N MET A 107 4.05 -3.83 10.85
CA MET A 107 5.47 -3.85 11.23
C MET A 107 5.97 -2.43 11.49
N VAL A 108 6.88 -2.33 12.45
CA VAL A 108 7.56 -1.09 12.80
C VAL A 108 8.82 -0.96 11.95
N LEU A 109 9.13 0.26 11.51
CA LEU A 109 10.39 0.56 10.83
C LEU A 109 11.55 0.45 11.82
N GLU A 110 12.50 -0.45 11.53
CA GLU A 110 13.76 -0.61 12.25
C GLU A 110 14.87 0.22 11.59
N GLU A 111 15.91 0.59 12.35
CA GLU A 111 16.99 1.49 11.89
C GLU A 111 17.79 0.93 10.70
N ASP A 112 17.89 -0.40 10.60
CA ASP A 112 18.66 -1.15 9.61
C ASP A 112 17.79 -1.76 8.50
N SER A 113 16.55 -1.29 8.34
CA SER A 113 15.67 -1.77 7.28
C SER A 113 16.22 -1.50 5.88
N ASP A 114 16.34 -2.54 5.07
CA ASP A 114 16.82 -2.47 3.67
C ASP A 114 15.90 -1.62 2.77
N ASP A 115 14.60 -1.58 3.08
CA ASP A 115 13.59 -0.84 2.30
C ASP A 115 12.61 -0.09 3.22
N PRO A 116 13.01 1.11 3.70
CA PRO A 116 12.17 1.92 4.59
C PRO A 116 10.85 2.37 3.95
N LEU A 117 10.75 2.41 2.63
CA LEU A 117 9.58 2.95 1.91
C LEU A 117 8.33 2.07 2.06
N LYS A 118 8.50 0.79 2.41
CA LYS A 118 7.42 -0.16 2.69
C LYS A 118 6.75 0.03 4.05
N TYR A 119 7.36 0.81 4.94
CA TYR A 119 6.89 1.01 6.31
C TYR A 119 6.17 2.34 6.45
N ILE A 120 5.18 2.40 7.33
CA ILE A 120 4.52 3.66 7.68
C ILE A 120 5.41 4.48 8.64
N GLY A 121 6.19 3.84 9.50
CA GLY A 121 7.11 4.54 10.41
C GLY A 121 7.54 3.66 11.59
N ASN A 122 8.22 4.26 12.55
CA ASN A 122 8.79 3.59 13.73
C ASN A 122 7.88 3.59 14.98
N SER A 123 6.66 4.14 14.87
CA SER A 123 5.73 4.27 15.99
C SER A 123 4.49 3.39 15.79
N PRO A 124 4.22 2.41 16.68
CA PRO A 124 3.03 1.58 16.62
C PRO A 124 1.71 2.37 16.57
N TYR A 125 1.65 3.51 17.26
CA TYR A 125 0.45 4.36 17.29
C TYR A 125 0.25 5.16 16.00
N LEU A 126 1.35 5.53 15.34
CA LEU A 126 1.29 6.17 14.03
C LEU A 126 0.81 5.17 12.99
N ILE A 127 1.40 3.97 12.98
CA ILE A 127 1.01 2.87 12.10
C ILE A 127 -0.49 2.59 12.23
N SER A 128 -0.97 2.41 13.47
CA SER A 128 -2.38 2.11 13.72
C SER A 128 -3.31 3.26 13.32
N GLU A 129 -2.91 4.53 13.52
CA GLU A 129 -3.71 5.69 13.11
C GLU A 129 -3.79 5.80 11.58
N VAL A 130 -2.67 5.66 10.87
CA VAL A 130 -2.64 5.68 9.39
C VAL A 130 -3.51 4.55 8.83
N LEU A 131 -3.32 3.31 9.28
CA LEU A 131 -4.11 2.18 8.82
C LEU A 131 -5.61 2.35 9.15
N TYR A 132 -5.94 2.87 10.33
CA TYR A 132 -7.33 3.17 10.68
C TYR A 132 -7.95 4.18 9.71
N ARG A 133 -7.24 5.26 9.36
CA ARG A 133 -7.73 6.24 8.38
C ARG A 133 -7.89 5.63 6.99
N MET A 134 -6.97 4.75 6.60
CA MET A 134 -7.09 4.01 5.34
C MET A 134 -8.32 3.09 5.32
N ILE A 135 -8.54 2.30 6.38
CA ILE A 135 -9.73 1.47 6.56
C ILE A 135 -11.00 2.32 6.38
N ARG A 136 -11.11 3.45 7.09
CA ARG A 136 -12.29 4.31 7.03
C ARG A 136 -12.50 4.92 5.64
N GLY A 137 -11.44 5.32 4.96
CA GLY A 137 -11.53 5.84 3.59
C GLY A 137 -12.03 4.78 2.61
N LEU A 138 -11.42 3.60 2.62
CA LEU A 138 -11.79 2.46 1.76
C LEU A 138 -13.24 2.01 1.99
N GLU A 139 -13.64 1.85 3.26
CA GLU A 139 -15.02 1.52 3.64
C GLU A 139 -16.01 2.57 3.13
N THR A 140 -15.65 3.86 3.24
CA THR A 140 -16.50 4.96 2.75
C THR A 140 -16.73 4.85 1.25
N SER A 141 -15.72 4.46 0.48
CA SER A 141 -15.83 4.25 -0.97
C SER A 141 -16.44 2.90 -1.39
N GLY A 142 -16.78 2.02 -0.45
CA GLY A 142 -17.38 0.73 -0.76
C GLY A 142 -16.38 -0.39 -1.09
N ILE A 143 -15.15 -0.25 -0.61
CA ILE A 143 -14.11 -1.28 -0.65
C ILE A 143 -13.98 -1.90 0.73
N THR A 144 -13.97 -3.23 0.79
CA THR A 144 -13.72 -3.94 2.05
C THR A 144 -12.22 -3.99 2.33
N PRO A 145 -11.73 -3.35 3.41
CA PRO A 145 -10.32 -3.34 3.74
C PRO A 145 -9.89 -4.65 4.41
N VAL A 146 -8.75 -5.19 3.99
CA VAL A 146 -8.10 -6.37 4.56
C VAL A 146 -6.65 -6.04 4.88
N ILE A 147 -6.24 -6.24 6.12
CA ILE A 147 -4.90 -5.90 6.60
C ILE A 147 -3.97 -7.12 6.46
N ILE A 148 -2.79 -6.93 5.89
CA ILE A 148 -1.76 -7.96 5.87
C ILE A 148 -1.23 -8.14 7.30
N ILE A 149 -1.25 -9.38 7.77
CA ILE A 149 -0.64 -9.76 9.04
C ILE A 149 0.50 -10.76 8.85
N THR A 150 1.54 -10.58 9.66
CA THR A 150 2.76 -11.39 9.62
C THR A 150 3.21 -11.75 11.04
N SER A 151 4.15 -12.68 11.15
CA SER A 151 4.77 -13.01 12.43
C SER A 151 5.65 -11.88 13.01
N LYS A 152 5.98 -10.87 12.20
CA LYS A 152 6.84 -9.72 12.56
C LYS A 152 6.05 -8.48 12.99
N ASP A 153 4.72 -8.55 12.99
CA ASP A 153 3.88 -7.41 13.32
C ASP A 153 4.07 -6.98 14.78
N ASP A 154 4.07 -5.68 15.02
CA ASP A 154 4.16 -5.14 16.37
C ASP A 154 2.84 -5.32 17.11
N ARG A 155 2.91 -5.96 18.29
CA ARG A 155 1.73 -6.25 19.10
C ARG A 155 0.98 -4.99 19.52
N ASN A 156 1.68 -3.89 19.80
CA ASN A 156 1.04 -2.62 20.18
C ASN A 156 0.34 -1.98 19.00
N ALA A 157 0.90 -2.08 17.78
CA ALA A 157 0.27 -1.61 16.55
C ALA A 157 -1.04 -2.36 16.32
N THR A 158 -1.02 -3.70 16.41
CA THR A 158 -2.20 -4.56 16.28
C THR A 158 -3.26 -4.24 17.33
N GLN A 159 -2.88 -4.14 18.61
CA GLN A 159 -3.82 -3.82 19.68
C GLN A 159 -4.40 -2.41 19.53
N SER A 160 -3.58 -1.44 19.16
CA SER A 160 -4.03 -0.06 18.93
C SER A 160 -5.00 0.03 17.75
N LEU A 161 -4.73 -0.68 16.65
CA LEU A 161 -5.64 -0.72 15.51
C LEU A 161 -6.98 -1.36 15.90
N LEU A 162 -6.95 -2.50 16.60
CA LEU A 162 -8.16 -3.17 17.10
C LEU A 162 -9.00 -2.27 18.00
N GLN A 163 -8.37 -1.47 18.86
CA GLN A 163 -9.09 -0.52 19.72
C GLN A 163 -9.77 0.61 18.91
N LYS A 164 -9.17 1.04 17.80
CA LYS A 164 -9.72 2.11 16.94
C LYS A 164 -10.82 1.61 16.00
N SER A 165 -10.64 0.43 15.41
CA SER A 165 -11.57 -0.11 14.40
C SER A 165 -12.61 -1.07 14.98
N GLY A 166 -12.40 -1.60 16.20
CA GLY A 166 -13.20 -2.66 16.81
C GLY A 166 -12.89 -4.05 16.24
N SER A 167 -12.84 -4.17 14.92
CA SER A 167 -12.43 -5.36 14.16
C SER A 167 -11.87 -4.98 12.81
N PHE A 168 -11.14 -5.88 12.14
CA PHE A 168 -10.73 -5.75 10.75
C PHE A 168 -10.49 -7.14 10.16
N TYR A 169 -10.60 -7.27 8.84
CA TYR A 169 -10.24 -8.49 8.13
C TYR A 169 -8.74 -8.61 7.99
N THR A 170 -8.25 -9.85 7.99
CA THR A 170 -6.83 -10.18 7.98
C THR A 170 -6.48 -11.06 6.81
N TYR A 171 -5.32 -10.79 6.21
CA TYR A 171 -4.71 -11.57 5.14
C TYR A 171 -3.33 -12.05 5.60
N SER A 172 -2.95 -13.28 5.24
CA SER A 172 -1.56 -13.74 5.40
C SER A 172 -1.22 -14.84 4.41
N ASP A 173 0.04 -14.88 3.98
CA ASP A 173 0.64 -15.99 3.24
C ASP A 173 1.48 -16.92 4.15
N GLN A 174 1.63 -16.56 5.43
CA GLN A 174 2.44 -17.28 6.41
C GLN A 174 1.61 -17.88 7.54
N ILE A 175 0.57 -17.15 7.98
CA ILE A 175 -0.25 -17.50 9.13
C ILE A 175 -1.59 -18.04 8.63
N LYS A 176 -1.90 -19.30 8.94
CA LYS A 176 -3.16 -19.91 8.50
C LYS A 176 -4.39 -19.35 9.19
N ASN A 177 -4.32 -18.94 10.44
CA ASN A 177 -5.49 -18.50 11.21
C ASN A 177 -5.84 -17.03 10.94
N VAL A 178 -6.31 -16.75 9.72
CA VAL A 178 -6.66 -15.42 9.20
C VAL A 178 -7.96 -15.50 8.42
N ASP A 179 -8.54 -14.35 8.07
CA ASP A 179 -9.77 -14.32 7.27
C ASP A 179 -9.51 -14.77 5.82
N LEU A 180 -8.37 -14.36 5.26
CA LEU A 180 -7.92 -14.72 3.92
C LEU A 180 -6.50 -15.28 3.95
N PHE A 181 -6.32 -16.56 3.60
CA PHE A 181 -5.00 -17.21 3.60
C PHE A 181 -4.55 -17.52 2.16
N PHE A 182 -3.34 -17.08 1.79
CA PHE A 182 -2.78 -17.34 0.47
C PHE A 182 -1.70 -18.42 0.54
N ASP A 183 -1.83 -19.49 -0.25
CA ASP A 183 -0.87 -20.61 -0.23
C ASP A 183 0.23 -20.53 -1.31
N GLY A 184 0.26 -19.43 -2.08
CA GLY A 184 1.11 -19.27 -3.26
C GLY A 184 0.43 -19.57 -4.59
N SER A 185 -0.77 -20.16 -4.55
CA SER A 185 -1.54 -20.54 -5.75
C SER A 185 -3.02 -20.16 -5.68
N LYS A 186 -3.59 -20.09 -4.48
CA LYS A 186 -5.01 -19.79 -4.25
C LYS A 186 -5.19 -18.97 -2.99
N LEU A 187 -6.24 -18.16 -2.99
CA LEU A 187 -6.67 -17.41 -1.83
C LEU A 187 -7.85 -18.11 -1.15
N TYR A 188 -7.62 -18.64 0.05
CA TYR A 188 -8.65 -19.29 0.85
C TYR A 188 -9.40 -18.27 1.71
N LEU A 189 -10.69 -18.14 1.47
CA LEU A 189 -11.61 -17.42 2.35
C LEU A 189 -12.02 -18.34 3.51
N GLN A 190 -11.30 -18.26 4.62
CA GLN A 190 -11.50 -19.17 5.75
C GLN A 190 -12.71 -18.82 6.61
N LYS A 191 -13.13 -17.55 6.63
CA LYS A 191 -14.35 -17.13 7.30
C LYS A 191 -15.40 -16.74 6.27
N ASN A 192 -16.58 -17.33 6.39
CA ASN A 192 -17.67 -17.18 5.42
C ASN A 192 -18.36 -15.78 5.43
N ASN A 193 -17.70 -14.75 5.94
CA ASN A 193 -18.31 -13.47 6.30
C ASN A 193 -17.60 -12.23 5.72
N LEU A 194 -16.81 -12.34 4.64
CA LEU A 194 -16.28 -11.12 4.01
C LEU A 194 -17.45 -10.29 3.44
N PHE A 195 -17.81 -9.24 4.17
CA PHE A 195 -18.91 -8.36 3.80
C PHE A 195 -18.50 -7.50 2.62
N LEU A 196 -19.25 -7.57 1.53
CA LEU A 196 -19.09 -6.69 0.38
C LEU A 196 -19.95 -5.45 0.56
N LEU A 197 -19.37 -4.30 0.24
CA LEU A 197 -20.02 -3.01 0.38
C LEU A 197 -20.64 -2.63 -0.98
N PRO A 198 -21.97 -2.46 -1.07
CA PRO A 198 -22.66 -2.25 -2.35
C PRO A 198 -22.66 -0.79 -2.82
N TRP A 199 -22.09 0.13 -2.04
CA TRP A 199 -22.02 1.54 -2.40
C TRP A 199 -20.71 1.87 -3.12
N ASN A 200 -20.67 3.05 -3.70
CA ASN A 200 -19.49 3.64 -4.28
C ASN A 200 -19.54 5.15 -4.03
N TYR A 201 -18.50 5.71 -3.40
CA TYR A 201 -18.50 7.12 -3.00
C TYR A 201 -17.09 7.71 -3.07
N GLY A 202 -16.97 8.80 -3.83
CA GLY A 202 -15.75 9.56 -4.02
C GLY A 202 -16.00 10.73 -4.97
N LYS A 203 -14.99 11.58 -5.13
CA LYS A 203 -15.04 12.76 -6.00
C LYS A 203 -14.31 12.54 -7.33
N GLY A 204 -13.50 11.49 -7.43
CA GLY A 204 -12.64 11.24 -8.59
C GLY A 204 -11.39 12.13 -8.59
N SER A 205 -10.93 12.55 -7.41
CA SER A 205 -9.81 13.49 -7.25
C SER A 205 -8.54 12.80 -6.73
N LEU A 206 -8.28 11.56 -7.15
CA LEU A 206 -7.18 10.74 -6.62
C LEU A 206 -5.81 11.42 -6.83
N GLU A 207 -5.51 11.85 -8.06
CA GLU A 207 -4.25 12.54 -8.40
C GLU A 207 -4.04 13.80 -7.55
N GLU A 208 -5.10 14.60 -7.36
CA GLU A 208 -5.05 15.81 -6.53
C GLU A 208 -4.72 15.46 -5.08
N THR A 209 -5.39 14.45 -4.51
CA THR A 209 -5.13 14.01 -3.12
C THR A 209 -3.73 13.41 -2.94
N ILE A 210 -3.19 12.71 -3.94
CA ILE A 210 -1.80 12.22 -3.95
C ILE A 210 -0.83 13.40 -3.92
N GLN A 211 -1.06 14.41 -4.76
CA GLN A 211 -0.24 15.61 -4.76
C GLN A 211 -0.32 16.36 -3.43
N GLU A 212 -1.50 16.43 -2.79
CA GLU A 212 -1.65 16.98 -1.45
C GLU A 212 -0.86 16.20 -0.39
N VAL A 213 -0.82 14.86 -0.48
CA VAL A 213 0.02 14.03 0.41
C VAL A 213 1.49 14.36 0.21
N PHE A 214 1.97 14.50 -1.02
CA PHE A 214 3.35 14.93 -1.29
C PHE A 214 3.66 16.31 -0.72
N ASN A 215 2.73 17.27 -0.89
CA ASN A 215 2.87 18.61 -0.33
C ASN A 215 2.93 18.61 1.22
N ASN A 216 2.32 17.61 1.87
CA ASN A 216 2.24 17.48 3.34
C ASN A 216 3.26 16.48 3.93
N SER A 217 4.23 16.02 3.16
CA SER A 217 5.23 15.02 3.59
C SER A 217 6.69 15.48 3.44
N ILE A 218 6.92 16.80 3.43
CA ILE A 218 8.27 17.38 3.37
C ILE A 218 8.82 17.53 4.78
N ILE A 219 9.91 16.83 5.10
CA ILE A 219 10.45 16.72 6.45
C ILE A 219 11.84 17.36 6.52
N LEU A 220 12.06 18.26 7.49
CA LEU A 220 13.39 18.77 7.83
C LEU A 220 13.93 18.02 9.06
N THR A 221 15.16 17.53 8.97
CA THR A 221 15.85 16.78 10.04
C THR A 221 17.29 17.24 10.17
N GLY A 222 17.94 16.93 11.30
CA GLY A 222 19.35 17.28 11.56
C GLY A 222 19.57 18.76 11.86
N TRP A 223 20.79 19.11 12.28
CA TRP A 223 21.16 20.47 12.68
C TRP A 223 22.48 20.95 12.08
N ARG A 224 23.36 20.04 11.66
CA ARG A 224 24.68 20.38 11.14
C ARG A 224 24.59 20.80 9.68
N ASP A 225 24.87 22.07 9.38
CA ASP A 225 24.79 22.63 8.03
C ASP A 225 26.14 22.50 7.30
N GLU A 226 26.23 21.54 6.39
CA GLU A 226 27.42 21.26 5.56
C GLU A 226 27.12 21.39 4.06
N GLY A 227 26.09 22.17 3.71
CA GLY A 227 25.63 22.35 2.35
C GLY A 227 24.29 21.64 2.08
N GLU A 228 23.75 21.87 0.89
CA GLU A 228 22.44 21.37 0.51
C GLU A 228 22.38 19.84 0.56
N ASN A 229 21.47 19.32 1.38
CA ASN A 229 21.22 17.88 1.49
C ASN A 229 19.72 17.59 1.32
N LEU A 230 19.32 17.31 0.08
CA LEU A 230 17.96 16.94 -0.29
C LEU A 230 17.88 15.42 -0.50
N LEU A 231 17.08 14.74 0.32
CA LEU A 231 16.91 13.30 0.33
C LEU A 231 15.61 12.91 -0.37
N TYR A 232 15.72 12.52 -1.64
CA TYR A 232 14.59 12.00 -2.40
C TYR A 232 14.30 10.54 -2.01
N ARG A 233 13.13 10.28 -1.44
CA ARG A 233 12.66 8.94 -1.02
C ARG A 233 13.71 8.16 -0.20
N LYS A 234 14.41 8.88 0.69
CA LYS A 234 15.45 8.34 1.57
C LYS A 234 15.35 8.96 2.95
N ILE A 235 15.53 8.14 3.99
CA ILE A 235 15.55 8.61 5.38
C ILE A 235 16.91 9.24 5.72
N ASN A 236 16.89 10.25 6.58
CA ASN A 236 18.13 10.78 7.18
C ASN A 236 18.47 10.01 8.46
N THR A 237 19.62 9.34 8.48
CA THR A 237 20.18 8.63 9.63
C THR A 237 21.35 9.37 10.29
N THR A 238 21.65 10.59 9.84
CA THR A 238 22.77 11.41 10.31
C THR A 238 22.30 12.67 11.04
N ASP A 239 23.24 13.40 11.64
CA ASP A 239 23.00 14.72 12.25
C ASP A 239 23.01 15.88 11.24
N LEU A 240 23.29 15.59 9.95
CA LEU A 240 23.30 16.58 8.88
C LEU A 240 21.89 17.15 8.67
N LYS A 241 21.82 18.48 8.58
CA LYS A 241 20.61 19.18 8.17
C LYS A 241 20.19 18.66 6.81
N SER A 242 19.01 18.06 6.71
CA SER A 242 18.55 17.35 5.52
C SER A 242 17.04 17.51 5.34
N VAL A 243 16.59 17.71 4.10
CA VAL A 243 15.17 17.70 3.77
C VAL A 243 14.81 16.42 3.02
N THR A 244 13.93 15.61 3.61
CA THR A 244 13.35 14.42 2.97
C THR A 244 12.06 14.78 2.26
N TYR A 245 11.90 14.28 1.04
CA TYR A 245 10.70 14.48 0.21
C TYR A 245 10.45 13.25 -0.68
N PHE A 246 9.19 13.01 -1.05
CA PHE A 246 8.77 11.73 -1.63
C PHE A 246 8.42 11.78 -3.13
N SER A 247 8.18 12.98 -3.69
CA SER A 247 7.92 13.15 -5.13
C SER A 247 8.74 14.29 -5.72
N LYS A 248 9.15 14.12 -6.98
CA LYS A 248 9.81 15.17 -7.76
C LYS A 248 8.95 16.42 -7.96
N SER A 249 7.62 16.30 -7.89
CA SER A 249 6.72 17.46 -8.00
C SER A 249 6.91 18.48 -6.86
N VAL A 250 7.45 18.05 -5.70
CA VAL A 250 7.65 18.92 -4.53
C VAL A 250 9.13 19.25 -4.26
N GLU A 251 10.04 18.94 -5.18
CA GLU A 251 11.49 19.18 -4.99
C GLU A 251 11.81 20.66 -4.77
N GLU A 252 11.15 21.57 -5.49
CA GLU A 252 11.34 23.01 -5.30
C GLU A 252 10.90 23.46 -3.90
N SER A 253 9.76 22.97 -3.43
CA SER A 253 9.28 23.22 -2.06
C SER A 253 10.25 22.66 -1.02
N ALA A 254 10.82 21.47 -1.25
CA ALA A 254 11.84 20.87 -0.39
C ALA A 254 13.10 21.75 -0.29
N ARG A 255 13.54 22.32 -1.42
CA ARG A 255 14.67 23.27 -1.46
C ARG A 255 14.38 24.54 -0.67
N LYS A 256 13.17 25.09 -0.78
CA LYS A 256 12.72 26.25 0.00
C LYS A 256 12.60 25.94 1.50
N VAL A 257 12.23 24.72 1.87
CA VAL A 257 12.28 24.27 3.27
C VAL A 257 13.72 24.20 3.77
N PHE A 258 14.66 23.72 2.94
CA PHE A 258 16.08 23.67 3.30
C PHE A 258 16.66 25.08 3.54
N SER A 259 16.35 26.04 2.67
CA SER A 259 16.79 27.45 2.80
C SER A 259 16.09 28.21 3.93
N GLY A 260 14.99 27.67 4.48
CA GLY A 260 14.20 28.31 5.52
C GLY A 260 13.14 29.31 5.01
N GLU A 261 12.93 29.36 3.69
CA GLU A 261 11.86 30.16 3.05
C GLU A 261 10.47 29.57 3.33
N LEU A 262 10.38 28.25 3.44
CA LEU A 262 9.15 27.52 3.80
C LEU A 262 9.36 26.71 5.08
N GLN A 263 8.26 26.49 5.82
CA GLN A 263 8.25 25.57 6.96
C GLN A 263 8.09 24.12 6.47
N PRO A 264 8.70 23.13 7.14
CA PRO A 264 8.45 21.73 6.84
C PRO A 264 6.97 21.38 7.11
N THR A 265 6.39 20.54 6.27
CA THR A 265 4.98 20.18 6.31
C THR A 265 4.74 18.77 6.88
N GLY A 266 5.73 17.89 6.76
CA GLY A 266 5.72 16.54 7.29
C GLY A 266 6.42 16.40 8.65
N ASN A 267 6.26 15.24 9.27
CA ASN A 267 6.94 14.86 10.51
C ASN A 267 7.92 13.72 10.28
N LYS A 268 9.06 13.76 10.96
CA LYS A 268 9.96 12.61 11.07
C LYS A 268 9.26 11.46 11.80
N ASN A 269 9.23 10.30 11.17
CA ASN A 269 8.56 9.07 11.62
C ASN A 269 9.48 7.84 11.56
N TRP A 270 10.80 8.06 11.53
CA TRP A 270 11.85 7.04 11.63
C TRP A 270 12.83 7.39 12.74
#